data_AF-A0A382QS07-F1
#
_entry.id   AF-A0A382QS07-F1
#
_cell.length_a   1.000
_cell.length_b   1.000
_cell.length_c   1.000
_cell.angle_alpha   90.00
_cell.angle_beta   90.00
_cell.angle_gamma   90.00
#
_symmetry.space_group_name_H-M   'P 1'
#
loop_
_entity.id
_entity.type
_entity.pdbx_description
1 polymer ?
#
loop_
_entity_poly.entity_id
_entity_poly.type
_entity_poly.pdbx_seq_one_letter_code
_entity_poly.pdbx_strand_id
1 'polypeptide(L)'
;MTKTLTEDQMDDLYNAAHTVDGEIVTDYSGRGMFGAECVGIILNDDCALFTFARLLDDDLAELLGNPRWDNMGLREIAYWPNVAHQSADATV
;
A
#
# COMPACT_ATOMS: atom_id res chain seq x y z
N MET A 1 10.03 2.48 12.78
CA MET A 1 9.78 3.91 12.53
C MET A 1 8.77 3.98 11.41
N THR A 2 7.66 4.68 11.63
CA THR A 2 6.62 4.84 10.61
C THR A 2 7.06 5.92 9.62
N LYS A 3 6.91 5.63 8.32
CA LYS A 3 7.13 6.55 7.21
C LYS A 3 5.76 7.06 6.75
N THR A 4 5.67 8.33 6.39
CA THR A 4 4.44 8.92 5.85
C THR A 4 4.67 9.27 4.38
N LEU A 5 3.76 8.83 3.52
CA LEU A 5 3.81 9.16 2.10
C LEU A 5 3.34 10.59 1.85
N THR A 6 3.97 11.27 0.90
CA THR A 6 3.49 12.56 0.37
C THR A 6 2.29 12.36 -0.55
N GLU A 7 1.60 13.44 -0.90
CA GLU A 7 0.50 13.41 -1.88
C GLU A 7 1.00 12.90 -3.24
N ASP A 8 2.12 13.42 -3.75
CA ASP A 8 2.72 12.95 -5.01
C ASP A 8 3.03 11.45 -4.99
N GLN A 9 3.60 10.94 -3.88
CA GLN A 9 3.89 9.50 -3.74
C GLN A 9 2.62 8.66 -3.70
N MET A 10 1.54 9.17 -3.10
CA MET A 10 0.25 8.50 -3.12
C MET A 10 -0.33 8.48 -4.52
N ASP A 11 -0.25 9.58 -5.28
CA ASP A 11 -0.69 9.65 -6.66
C ASP A 11 0.05 8.62 -7.54
N ASP A 12 1.36 8.46 -7.33
CA ASP A 12 2.15 7.43 -8.02
C ASP A 12 1.67 6.01 -7.67
N LEU A 13 1.35 5.73 -6.40
CA LEU A 13 0.76 4.45 -6.00
C LEU A 13 -0.60 4.22 -6.65
N TYR A 14 -1.47 5.24 -6.69
CA TYR A 14 -2.78 5.15 -7.31
C TYR A 14 -2.67 4.89 -8.83
N ASN A 15 -1.75 5.57 -9.51
CA ASN A 15 -1.50 5.36 -10.95
C ASN A 15 -0.97 3.95 -11.24
N ALA A 16 -0.02 3.47 -10.42
CA ALA A 16 0.51 2.12 -10.55
C ALA A 16 -0.56 1.05 -10.26
N ALA A 17 -1.37 1.23 -9.21
CA ALA A 17 -2.47 0.33 -8.87
C ALA A 17 -3.52 0.27 -9.98
N HIS A 18 -3.91 1.42 -10.54
CA HIS A 18 -4.87 1.48 -11.63
C HIS A 18 -4.41 0.70 -12.88
N THR A 19 -3.11 0.71 -13.17
CA THR A 19 -2.53 -0.01 -14.32
C THR A 19 -2.64 -1.53 -14.18
N VAL A 20 -2.79 -2.06 -12.97
CA VAL A 20 -2.89 -3.50 -12.68
C VAL A 20 -4.28 -3.91 -12.18
N ASP A 21 -5.30 -3.07 -12.38
CA ASP A 21 -6.66 -3.26 -11.84
C ASP A 21 -6.67 -3.49 -10.31
N GLY A 22 -5.73 -2.85 -9.61
CA GLY A 22 -5.57 -2.90 -8.15
C GLY A 22 -6.26 -1.73 -7.44
N GLU A 23 -6.40 -1.88 -6.13
CA GLU A 23 -7.11 -0.92 -5.26
C GLU A 23 -6.21 -0.53 -4.07
N ILE A 24 -5.85 0.74 -3.96
CA ILE A 24 -5.09 1.28 -2.82
C ILE A 24 -6.03 1.45 -1.61
N VAL A 25 -5.57 0.99 -0.45
CA VAL A 25 -6.21 1.18 0.85
C VAL A 25 -5.24 1.89 1.80
N THR A 26 -5.72 2.84 2.59
CA THR A 26 -4.89 3.66 3.50
C THR A 26 -5.20 3.42 4.98
N ASP A 27 -6.29 2.73 5.26
CA ASP A 27 -6.85 2.41 6.58
C ASP A 27 -6.66 0.92 6.94
N TYR A 28 -5.75 0.21 6.25
CA TYR A 28 -5.62 -1.24 6.44
C TYR A 28 -4.89 -1.58 7.74
N SER A 29 -5.53 -2.38 8.60
CA SER A 29 -4.93 -2.94 9.82
C SER A 29 -4.63 -4.43 9.67
N GLY A 30 -3.40 -4.75 9.26
CA GLY A 30 -2.94 -6.11 9.06
C GLY A 30 -2.52 -6.84 10.35
N ARG A 31 -1.94 -8.04 10.18
CA ARG A 31 -1.52 -8.89 11.31
C ARG A 31 -0.50 -8.21 12.23
N GLY A 32 -0.82 -8.17 13.52
CA GLY A 32 0.07 -7.62 14.55
C GLY A 32 0.11 -6.09 14.61
N MET A 33 -0.86 -5.41 14.00
CA MET A 33 -0.95 -3.94 14.03
C MET A 33 -1.78 -3.38 15.18
N PHE A 34 -2.58 -4.22 15.87
CA PHE A 34 -3.34 -3.84 17.07
C PHE A 34 -4.18 -2.55 16.91
N GLY A 35 -4.78 -2.35 15.73
CA GLY A 35 -5.59 -1.17 15.40
C GLY A 35 -4.80 -0.03 14.74
N ALA A 36 -3.49 -0.14 14.59
CA ALA A 36 -2.75 0.75 13.71
C ALA A 36 -3.13 0.50 12.24
N GLU A 37 -3.14 1.57 11.45
CA GLU A 37 -3.49 1.57 10.03
C GLU A 37 -2.25 1.80 9.17
N CYS A 38 -2.26 1.26 7.96
CA CYS A 38 -1.19 1.40 7.00
C CYS A 38 -1.69 1.38 5.55
N VAL A 39 -0.78 1.76 4.65
CA VAL A 39 -0.99 1.66 3.22
C VAL A 39 -0.90 0.20 2.77
N GLY A 40 -1.82 -0.19 1.90
CA GLY A 40 -1.79 -1.46 1.18
C GLY A 40 -2.42 -1.34 -0.20
N ILE A 41 -2.25 -2.41 -0.97
CA ILE A 41 -2.85 -2.58 -2.29
C ILE A 41 -3.54 -3.94 -2.34
N ILE A 42 -4.81 -3.93 -2.73
CA ILE A 42 -5.59 -5.12 -3.02
C ILE A 42 -5.44 -5.46 -4.50
N LEU A 43 -5.15 -6.72 -4.79
CA LEU A 43 -4.82 -7.24 -6.11
C LEU A 43 -5.65 -8.49 -6.41
N ASN A 44 -5.84 -8.79 -7.69
CA ASN A 44 -6.58 -9.99 -8.12
C ASN A 44 -5.71 -11.26 -8.05
N ASP A 45 -4.39 -11.12 -8.23
CA ASP A 45 -3.42 -12.21 -8.21
C ASP A 45 -2.00 -11.70 -7.87
N ASP A 46 -1.09 -12.66 -7.70
CA ASP A 46 0.31 -12.44 -7.36
C ASP A 46 1.10 -11.74 -8.48
N CYS A 47 0.77 -12.04 -9.73
CA CYS A 47 1.43 -11.48 -10.91
C CYS A 47 1.20 -9.97 -11.02
N ALA A 48 0.03 -9.49 -10.60
CA ALA A 48 -0.29 -8.07 -10.51
C ALA A 48 0.64 -7.32 -9.53
N LEU A 49 1.09 -7.97 -8.43
CA LEU A 49 2.00 -7.34 -7.46
C LEU A 49 3.38 -7.06 -8.08
N PHE A 50 3.92 -8.01 -8.86
CA PHE A 50 5.20 -7.81 -9.53
C PHE A 50 5.12 -6.70 -10.59
N THR A 51 4.01 -6.62 -11.31
CA THR A 51 3.78 -5.56 -12.29
C THR A 51 3.65 -4.21 -11.61
N PHE A 52 2.88 -4.12 -10.52
CA PHE A 52 2.74 -2.93 -9.69
C PHE A 52 4.09 -2.43 -9.20
N ALA A 53 4.91 -3.30 -8.62
CA ALA A 53 6.23 -2.94 -8.09
C ALA A 53 7.17 -2.39 -9.18
N ARG A 54 7.02 -2.84 -10.44
CA ARG A 54 7.82 -2.36 -11.58
C ARG A 54 7.42 -0.97 -12.08
N LEU A 55 6.24 -0.49 -11.71
CA LEU A 55 5.72 0.81 -12.13
C LEU A 55 6.08 1.94 -11.17
N LEU A 56 6.56 1.60 -9.97
CA LEU A 56 7.04 2.57 -9.00
C LEU A 56 8.42 3.08 -9.39
N ASP A 57 8.70 4.35 -9.08
CA ASP A 57 10.06 4.87 -9.11
C ASP A 57 10.93 4.23 -8.01
N ASP A 58 12.24 4.29 -8.20
CA ASP A 58 13.21 3.63 -7.32
C ASP A 58 13.16 4.18 -5.88
N ASP A 59 12.93 5.49 -5.70
CA ASP A 59 12.91 6.13 -4.38
C ASP A 59 11.66 5.71 -3.60
N LEU A 60 10.50 5.64 -4.25
CA LEU A 60 9.25 5.16 -3.66
C LEU A 60 9.33 3.66 -3.34
N ALA A 61 9.91 2.85 -4.24
CA ALA A 61 10.13 1.43 -4.00
C ALA A 61 11.05 1.19 -2.78
N GLU A 62 12.14 1.94 -2.64
CA GLU A 62 13.02 1.89 -1.48
C GLU A 62 12.32 2.37 -0.20
N LEU A 63 11.50 3.41 -0.31
CA LEU A 63 10.73 3.94 0.81
C LEU A 63 9.73 2.89 1.32
N LEU A 64 8.97 2.26 0.44
CA LEU A 64 8.03 1.19 0.81
C LEU A 64 8.78 -0.01 1.42
N GLY A 65 9.85 -0.45 0.75
CA GLY A 65 10.55 -1.68 1.11
C GLY A 65 9.67 -2.92 0.97
N ASN A 66 9.92 -3.94 1.79
CA ASN A 66 9.25 -5.23 1.64
C ASN A 66 7.79 -5.18 2.15
N PRO A 67 6.81 -5.54 1.30
CA PRO A 67 5.44 -5.71 1.75
C PRO A 67 5.31 -6.93 2.66
N ARG A 68 4.29 -6.89 3.52
CA ARG A 68 3.63 -8.09 4.01
C ARG A 68 2.52 -8.46 3.03
N TRP A 69 2.20 -9.74 2.98
CA TRP A 69 1.21 -10.27 2.04
C TRP A 69 0.26 -11.19 2.77
N ASP A 70 -1.04 -11.01 2.51
CA ASP A 70 -2.08 -11.91 2.98
C ASP A 70 -3.08 -12.25 1.86
N ASN A 71 -3.72 -13.40 1.99
CA ASN A 71 -4.77 -13.86 1.09
C ASN A 71 -6.14 -13.47 1.66
N MET A 72 -7.00 -12.87 0.84
CA MET A 72 -8.36 -12.42 1.21
C MET A 72 -9.45 -13.34 0.62
N GLY A 73 -9.12 -14.59 0.31
CA GLY A 73 -10.00 -15.60 -0.28
C GLY A 73 -10.09 -15.54 -1.80
N LEU A 74 -10.53 -14.40 -2.34
CA LEU A 74 -10.68 -14.18 -3.80
C LEU A 74 -9.71 -13.14 -4.37
N ARG A 75 -9.10 -12.37 -3.49
CA ARG A 75 -8.13 -11.31 -3.80
C ARG A 75 -6.97 -11.45 -2.83
N GLU A 76 -5.93 -10.68 -3.08
CA GLU A 76 -4.74 -10.63 -2.26
C GLU A 76 -4.48 -9.20 -1.81
N ILE A 77 -3.77 -9.05 -0.69
CA ILE A 77 -3.33 -7.74 -0.23
C ILE A 77 -1.84 -7.76 0.07
N ALA A 78 -1.13 -6.80 -0.54
CA ALA A 78 0.22 -6.43 -0.14
C ALA A 78 0.14 -5.13 0.67
N TYR A 79 0.73 -5.11 1.86
CA TYR A 79 0.62 -3.97 2.79
C TYR A 79 1.93 -3.70 3.52
N TRP A 80 2.14 -2.45 3.93
CA TRP A 80 3.39 -2.00 4.54
C TRP A 80 3.14 -1.46 5.94
N PRO A 81 3.28 -2.29 7.01
CA PRO A 81 2.90 -1.91 8.38
C PRO A 81 3.58 -0.67 8.95
N ASN A 82 4.70 -0.24 8.34
CA ASN A 82 5.46 0.93 8.76
C ASN A 82 5.26 2.12 7.80
N VAL A 83 4.28 2.07 6.90
CA VAL A 83 3.99 3.14 5.93
C VAL A 83 2.55 3.57 6.12
N ALA A 84 2.37 4.84 6.46
CA ALA A 84 1.07 5.46 6.66
C ALA A 84 0.81 6.53 5.61
N HIS A 85 -0.47 6.84 5.41
CA HIS A 85 -0.91 8.03 4.72
C HIS A 85 -1.39 9.06 5.75
N GLN A 86 -1.18 10.34 5.47
CA GLN A 86 -1.74 11.41 6.30
C GLN A 86 -3.23 11.55 5.97
N SER A 87 -4.07 10.73 6.60
CA SER A 87 -5.51 10.89 6.50
C SER A 87 -5.89 12.26 7.08
N ALA A 88 -6.63 13.06 6.30
CA ALA A 88 -7.15 14.36 6.73
C ALA A 88 -8.30 14.18 7.74
N ASP A 89 -8.03 13.56 8.89
CA ASP A 89 -8.94 13.53 10.04
C ASP A 89 -8.15 13.50 11.34
N ALA A 90 -7.57 14.66 11.66
CA ALA A 90 -7.25 15.05 13.02
C ALA A 90 -7.98 16.35 13.34
N THR A 91 -9.31 16.34 13.22
CA THR A 91 -10.16 17.38 13.83
C THR A 91 -10.85 16.75 15.02
N VAL A 92 -10.32 17.05 16.22
CA VAL A 92 -10.99 16.83 17.51
C VAL A 92 -12.23 17.72 17.60
#